data_AF-W0JC24-F1
#
_entry.id   AF-W0JC24-F1
#
_cell.length_a   1.000
_cell.length_b   1.000
_cell.length_c   1.000
_cell.angle_alpha   90.00
_cell.angle_beta   90.00
_cell.angle_gamma   90.00
#
_symmetry.space_group_name_H-M   'P 1'
#
loop_
_entity.id
_entity.type
_entity.pdbx_description
1 polymer ?
#
loop_
_entity_poly.entity_id
_entity_poly.type
_entity_poly.pdbx_seq_one_letter_code
_entity_poly.pdbx_strand_id
1 'polypeptide(L)'
;MKLAFLSDLHAGPELGALNRLVRDWVLATLTHEPPDVVILGGDLWQTQANAGTGGWIEELLAALPLSRFFSVPGNRDPHPFALPGDAPGCIHFVRDSLVQNLDDADLLLVNGNDPDRLFASIRALAANRTTSRPLIVACHQPLAADAFVSLPQDLPAGLILAGHHHHHEEHTAGCWRQVVCAGLDPLKTIECLPEFTTVEIRGDYRTITPRRIPEELLWTPSPGSRLRKVIPGIAPYATLGELMDIARAHRISAVQAVFHRQSPLPLSAELGKLAAWRAEIPDTWLSYHLPDPAPQPDADPLGQLGSHLAWCAAAGVQDYTIHLPAIDARLVYADEGRGDFLETPEAVRIKEIYKNLARAILDAGPGRQLSIENHHNDARHFEGGRPDRLSSRPEHILRMIDYLRSTLRAEGCPETATRRIGWIFDSGHARNNGAVTNELSLADWLHTGGACMQAAHIHQVHAHPTERFKNHHAIRSIHEALINHEGLLAAFTQTPGPAVRAFVEVRDPAEATQSWRLLTDMIAQRKTRVALAASMNTGWRTMNPNRDPVSV
;
A
#
# COMPACT_ATOMS: atom_id res chain seq x y z
N MET A 1 -28.41 7.84 -21.77
CA MET A 1 -28.04 7.08 -20.55
C MET A 1 -26.62 7.43 -20.08
N LYS A 2 -26.36 7.47 -18.77
CA LYS A 2 -25.04 7.64 -18.15
C LYS A 2 -24.69 6.42 -17.30
N LEU A 3 -23.46 5.95 -17.41
CA LEU A 3 -22.94 4.79 -16.68
C LEU A 3 -21.65 5.18 -15.96
N ALA A 4 -21.43 4.63 -14.77
CA ALA A 4 -20.15 4.68 -14.08
C ALA A 4 -19.60 3.26 -13.88
N PHE A 5 -18.33 3.05 -14.23
CA PHE A 5 -17.59 1.81 -14.01
C PHE A 5 -16.51 2.06 -12.96
N LEU A 6 -16.68 1.44 -11.80
CA LEU A 6 -15.81 1.57 -10.64
C LEU A 6 -15.04 0.26 -10.50
N SER A 7 -13.72 0.28 -10.65
CA SER A 7 -12.92 -0.95 -10.65
C SER A 7 -11.83 -1.02 -9.59
N ASP A 8 -11.44 -2.25 -9.26
CA ASP A 8 -10.28 -2.59 -8.43
C ASP A 8 -10.24 -1.81 -7.11
N LEU A 9 -11.39 -1.88 -6.46
CA LEU A 9 -11.69 -1.22 -5.20
C LEU A 9 -10.76 -1.70 -4.08
N HIS A 10 -10.53 -3.02 -4.00
CA HIS A 10 -9.79 -3.66 -2.90
C HIS A 10 -10.29 -3.23 -1.52
N ALA A 11 -11.61 -3.33 -1.31
CA ALA A 11 -12.26 -3.12 -0.03
C ALA A 11 -11.70 -4.09 1.01
N GLY A 12 -11.25 -3.56 2.15
CA GLY A 12 -10.83 -4.33 3.33
C GLY A 12 -11.71 -4.00 4.55
N PRO A 13 -11.79 -4.93 5.54
CA PRO A 13 -12.59 -4.78 6.77
C PRO A 13 -12.40 -3.44 7.48
N GLU A 14 -11.20 -2.89 7.40
CA GLU A 14 -10.87 -1.57 7.93
C GLU A 14 -10.17 -0.79 6.85
N LEU A 15 -10.95 -0.12 5.98
CA LEU A 15 -10.40 0.77 4.98
C LEU A 15 -9.35 1.70 5.63
N GLY A 16 -8.15 1.78 5.06
CA GLY A 16 -7.22 2.84 5.42
C GLY A 16 -7.87 4.21 5.25
N ALA A 17 -7.37 5.23 5.96
CA ALA A 17 -7.86 6.60 5.79
C ALA A 17 -7.82 7.06 4.31
N LEU A 18 -6.83 6.56 3.56
CA LEU A 18 -6.64 6.89 2.16
C LEU A 18 -7.73 6.29 1.26
N ASN A 19 -8.06 5.01 1.43
CA ASN A 19 -9.15 4.36 0.69
C ASN A 19 -10.50 5.00 1.03
N ARG A 20 -10.74 5.40 2.29
CA ARG A 20 -11.93 6.18 2.68
C ARG A 20 -12.00 7.53 1.97
N LEU A 21 -10.87 8.20 1.79
CA LEU A 21 -10.81 9.46 1.08
C LEU A 21 -11.16 9.27 -0.40
N VAL A 22 -10.63 8.23 -1.05
CA VAL A 22 -10.99 7.91 -2.44
C VAL A 22 -12.48 7.58 -2.56
N ARG A 23 -13.04 6.79 -1.63
CA ARG A 23 -14.49 6.56 -1.54
C ARG A 23 -15.27 7.86 -1.46
N ASP A 24 -14.95 8.71 -0.49
CA ASP A 24 -15.71 9.92 -0.21
C ASP A 24 -15.69 10.85 -1.44
N TRP A 25 -14.59 10.87 -2.18
CA TRP A 25 -14.48 11.54 -3.48
C TRP A 25 -15.37 10.92 -4.57
N VAL A 26 -15.37 9.60 -4.73
CA VAL A 26 -16.24 8.90 -5.68
C VAL A 26 -17.70 9.22 -5.37
N LEU A 27 -18.10 9.11 -4.09
CA LEU A 27 -19.45 9.43 -3.63
C LEU A 27 -19.82 10.87 -3.95
N ALA A 28 -19.00 11.85 -3.57
CA ALA A 28 -19.26 13.25 -3.86
C ALA A 28 -19.42 13.50 -5.38
N THR A 29 -18.57 12.87 -6.19
CA THR A 29 -18.62 12.99 -7.65
C THR A 29 -19.91 12.40 -8.21
N LEU A 30 -20.27 11.17 -7.82
CA LEU A 30 -21.48 10.50 -8.30
C LEU A 30 -22.77 11.10 -7.75
N THR A 31 -22.77 11.72 -6.56
CA THR A 31 -23.93 12.45 -6.05
C THR A 31 -24.17 13.74 -6.83
N HIS A 32 -23.10 14.46 -7.21
CA HIS A 32 -23.22 15.68 -8.02
C HIS A 32 -23.63 15.38 -9.47
N GLU A 33 -23.17 14.24 -9.98
CA GLU A 33 -23.28 13.86 -11.37
C GLU A 33 -23.86 12.43 -11.52
N PRO A 34 -25.10 12.18 -11.04
CA PRO A 34 -25.67 10.84 -10.87
C PRO A 34 -25.70 10.04 -12.18
N PRO A 35 -25.11 8.83 -12.20
CA PRO A 35 -25.24 7.92 -13.34
C PRO A 35 -26.60 7.19 -13.30
N ASP A 36 -27.09 6.70 -14.42
CA ASP A 36 -28.28 5.83 -14.45
C ASP A 36 -27.94 4.39 -14.02
N VAL A 37 -26.69 3.98 -14.23
CA VAL A 37 -26.17 2.64 -13.94
C VAL A 37 -24.78 2.73 -13.32
N VAL A 38 -24.53 1.95 -12.27
CA VAL A 38 -23.19 1.73 -11.72
C VAL A 38 -22.80 0.28 -11.92
N ILE A 39 -21.59 0.08 -12.44
CA ILE A 39 -20.95 -1.23 -12.56
C ILE A 39 -19.73 -1.26 -11.64
N LEU A 40 -19.72 -2.21 -10.72
CA LEU A 40 -18.55 -2.57 -9.93
C LEU A 40 -17.78 -3.66 -10.67
N GLY A 41 -16.51 -3.42 -10.97
CA GLY A 41 -15.71 -4.32 -11.79
C GLY A 41 -14.38 -4.70 -11.15
N GLY A 42 -14.02 -5.97 -11.24
CA GLY A 42 -12.70 -6.46 -10.89
C GLY A 42 -12.47 -6.73 -9.42
N ASP A 43 -11.24 -6.60 -8.91
CA ASP A 43 -10.91 -7.07 -7.56
C ASP A 43 -11.53 -6.13 -6.50
N LEU A 44 -12.77 -6.44 -6.09
CA LEU A 44 -13.55 -5.58 -5.21
C LEU A 44 -13.11 -5.72 -3.77
N TRP A 45 -12.59 -6.88 -3.35
CA TRP A 45 -12.08 -7.10 -1.99
C TRP A 45 -10.56 -7.29 -1.96
N GLN A 46 -9.95 -6.83 -0.87
CA GLN A 46 -8.50 -6.88 -0.67
C GLN A 46 -8.00 -8.31 -0.36
N THR A 47 -8.77 -9.07 0.43
CA THR A 47 -8.41 -10.39 0.94
C THR A 47 -9.57 -11.38 0.84
N GLN A 48 -9.27 -12.67 0.72
CA GLN A 48 -10.27 -13.74 0.76
C GLN A 48 -10.69 -14.04 2.20
N ALA A 49 -11.39 -13.13 2.91
CA ALA A 49 -11.95 -13.51 4.21
C ALA A 49 -13.16 -12.68 4.69
N ASN A 50 -14.21 -13.45 4.98
CA ASN A 50 -15.31 -13.25 5.93
C ASN A 50 -16.45 -12.29 5.55
N ALA A 51 -17.67 -12.85 5.65
CA ALA A 51 -18.98 -12.30 5.34
C ALA A 51 -19.43 -11.08 6.19
N GLY A 52 -18.49 -10.28 6.70
CA GLY A 52 -18.76 -9.02 7.43
C GLY A 52 -17.96 -7.83 6.91
N THR A 53 -17.27 -7.98 5.76
CA THR A 53 -16.32 -7.00 5.19
C THR A 53 -16.92 -6.08 4.12
N GLY A 54 -18.23 -6.15 3.89
CA GLY A 54 -18.95 -5.42 2.85
C GLY A 54 -19.16 -3.93 3.11
N GLY A 55 -18.81 -3.41 4.29
CA GLY A 55 -19.16 -2.06 4.72
C GLY A 55 -18.81 -0.95 3.72
N TRP A 56 -17.69 -1.05 3.00
CA TRP A 56 -17.38 -0.04 1.99
C TRP A 56 -18.36 -0.04 0.82
N ILE A 57 -18.53 -1.20 0.21
CA ILE A 57 -19.36 -1.38 -0.98
C ILE A 57 -20.81 -1.13 -0.58
N GLU A 58 -21.25 -1.61 0.58
CA GLU A 58 -22.57 -1.36 1.14
C GLU A 58 -22.83 0.13 1.38
N GLU A 59 -21.89 0.87 2.00
CA GLU A 59 -22.02 2.31 2.22
C GLU A 59 -22.05 3.08 0.89
N LEU A 60 -21.19 2.70 -0.07
CA LEU A 60 -21.15 3.30 -1.40
C LEU A 60 -22.52 3.13 -2.08
N LEU A 61 -23.08 1.92 -2.01
CA LEU A 61 -24.35 1.57 -2.64
C LEU A 61 -25.53 2.22 -1.93
N ALA A 62 -25.53 2.29 -0.60
CA ALA A 62 -26.58 2.93 0.20
C ALA A 62 -26.64 4.44 0.02
N ALA A 63 -25.51 5.10 -0.27
CA ALA A 63 -25.44 6.55 -0.44
C ALA A 63 -25.82 7.04 -1.86
N LEU A 64 -25.91 6.13 -2.83
CA LEU A 64 -26.24 6.48 -4.21
C LEU A 64 -27.74 6.29 -4.48
N PRO A 65 -28.47 7.31 -4.96
CA PRO A 65 -29.92 7.26 -5.16
C PRO A 65 -30.29 6.51 -6.46
N LEU A 66 -29.76 5.31 -6.65
CA LEU A 66 -29.82 4.59 -7.93
C LEU A 66 -30.60 3.29 -7.82
N SER A 67 -31.28 2.95 -8.92
CA SER A 67 -32.08 1.73 -9.02
C SER A 67 -31.35 0.55 -9.66
N ARG A 68 -30.13 0.75 -10.21
CA ARG A 68 -29.43 -0.29 -10.99
C ARG A 68 -27.93 -0.35 -10.70
N PHE A 69 -27.52 -1.42 -10.04
CA PHE A 69 -26.12 -1.78 -9.80
C PHE A 69 -25.82 -3.17 -10.39
N PHE A 70 -24.63 -3.29 -10.96
CA PHE A 70 -24.10 -4.54 -11.47
C PHE A 70 -22.74 -4.80 -10.87
N SER A 71 -22.42 -6.08 -10.62
CA SER A 71 -21.10 -6.48 -10.13
C SER A 71 -20.52 -7.55 -11.03
N VAL A 72 -19.30 -7.32 -11.49
CA VAL A 72 -18.46 -8.29 -12.21
C VAL A 72 -17.27 -8.64 -11.33
N PRO A 73 -17.29 -9.81 -10.67
CA PRO A 73 -16.29 -10.16 -9.67
C PRO A 73 -14.90 -10.39 -10.29
N GLY A 74 -13.85 -10.09 -9.51
CA GLY A 74 -12.46 -10.35 -9.83
C GLY A 74 -11.93 -11.70 -9.30
N ASN A 75 -10.60 -11.84 -9.26
CA ASN A 75 -9.90 -13.04 -8.77
C ASN A 75 -10.17 -13.33 -7.29
N ARG A 76 -10.42 -12.28 -6.49
CA ARG A 76 -10.47 -12.36 -5.03
C ARG A 76 -11.85 -12.21 -4.43
N ASP A 77 -12.88 -12.41 -5.24
CA ASP A 77 -14.26 -12.11 -4.88
C ASP A 77 -15.04 -13.43 -4.67
N PRO A 78 -15.04 -14.01 -3.45
CA PRO A 78 -15.44 -15.40 -3.24
C PRO A 78 -16.96 -15.63 -3.30
N HIS A 79 -17.80 -14.60 -3.07
CA HIS A 79 -19.24 -14.78 -2.90
C HIS A 79 -20.07 -13.60 -3.46
N PRO A 80 -21.31 -13.88 -3.94
CA PRO A 80 -22.33 -12.84 -4.06
C PRO A 80 -22.56 -12.21 -2.69
N PHE A 81 -22.44 -10.88 -2.57
CA PHE A 81 -22.75 -10.17 -1.35
C PHE A 81 -24.23 -9.74 -1.35
N ALA A 82 -24.88 -9.85 -0.19
CA ALA A 82 -26.23 -9.36 0.05
C ALA A 82 -26.15 -8.02 0.79
N LEU A 83 -26.89 -7.00 0.33
CA LEU A 83 -26.96 -5.72 1.04
C LEU A 83 -27.76 -5.85 2.36
N PRO A 84 -27.45 -5.03 3.38
CA PRO A 84 -28.34 -4.83 4.51
C PRO A 84 -29.66 -4.21 4.03
N GLY A 85 -30.75 -4.96 4.14
CA GLY A 85 -32.08 -4.56 3.69
C GLY A 85 -32.33 -5.04 2.28
N ASP A 86 -33.13 -6.11 2.16
CA ASP A 86 -33.67 -6.63 0.91
C ASP A 86 -34.56 -5.58 0.23
N ALA A 87 -33.98 -4.56 -0.39
CA ALA A 87 -34.62 -3.86 -1.50
C ALA A 87 -34.55 -4.83 -2.69
N PRO A 88 -35.64 -5.50 -3.06
CA PRO A 88 -35.61 -6.53 -4.09
C PRO A 88 -35.27 -5.85 -5.42
N GLY A 89 -34.12 -6.16 -6.01
CA GLY A 89 -33.81 -5.85 -7.42
C GLY A 89 -32.72 -4.83 -7.74
N CYS A 90 -31.86 -4.42 -6.79
CA CYS A 90 -30.87 -3.37 -7.08
C CYS A 90 -29.47 -3.85 -7.49
N ILE A 91 -29.01 -5.06 -7.10
CA ILE A 91 -27.68 -5.59 -7.50
C ILE A 91 -27.82 -6.93 -8.20
N HIS A 92 -27.31 -7.03 -9.43
CA HIS A 92 -27.14 -8.32 -10.09
C HIS A 92 -25.69 -8.77 -10.01
N PHE A 93 -25.44 -9.81 -9.19
CA PHE A 93 -24.15 -10.50 -9.14
C PHE A 93 -24.06 -11.51 -10.28
N VAL A 94 -23.09 -11.32 -11.17
CA VAL A 94 -22.95 -12.14 -12.37
C VAL A 94 -22.05 -13.33 -12.07
N ARG A 95 -22.62 -14.54 -12.09
CA ARG A 95 -21.85 -15.78 -11.91
C ARG A 95 -21.13 -16.23 -13.18
N ASP A 96 -21.75 -16.01 -14.34
CA ASP A 96 -21.25 -16.49 -15.62
C ASP A 96 -21.20 -15.36 -16.64
N SER A 97 -22.34 -15.06 -17.24
CA SER A 97 -22.55 -13.85 -18.02
C SER A 97 -23.99 -13.39 -17.83
N LEU A 98 -24.21 -12.09 -17.95
CA LEU A 98 -25.53 -11.50 -17.83
C LEU A 98 -25.70 -10.45 -18.93
N VAL A 99 -26.75 -10.59 -19.72
CA VAL A 99 -27.16 -9.58 -20.69
C VAL A 99 -28.29 -8.76 -20.08
N GLN A 100 -28.16 -7.44 -20.14
CA GLN A 100 -29.15 -6.49 -19.67
C GLN A 100 -29.47 -5.52 -20.80
N ASN A 101 -30.75 -5.44 -21.15
CA ASN A 101 -31.23 -4.48 -22.13
C ASN A 101 -31.49 -3.16 -21.42
N LEU A 102 -30.63 -2.16 -21.68
CA LEU A 102 -30.83 -0.79 -21.23
C LEU A 102 -31.54 0.00 -22.34
N ASP A 103 -32.06 1.18 -22.02
CA ASP A 103 -32.88 1.95 -22.97
C ASP A 103 -32.08 2.33 -24.23
N ASP A 104 -30.81 2.70 -24.06
CA ASP A 104 -29.93 3.20 -25.11
C ASP A 104 -28.80 2.21 -25.51
N ALA A 105 -28.63 1.09 -24.82
CA ALA A 105 -27.54 0.14 -25.05
C ALA A 105 -27.89 -1.27 -24.56
N ASP A 106 -27.22 -2.28 -25.10
CA ASP A 106 -27.19 -3.60 -24.44
C ASP A 106 -25.90 -3.68 -23.60
N LEU A 107 -26.04 -4.15 -22.37
CA LEU A 107 -24.96 -4.36 -21.43
C LEU A 107 -24.71 -5.86 -21.25
N LEU A 108 -23.51 -6.31 -21.60
CA LEU A 108 -23.01 -7.64 -21.33
C LEU A 108 -22.02 -7.58 -20.15
N LEU A 109 -22.35 -8.26 -19.08
CA LEU A 109 -21.48 -8.44 -17.92
C LEU A 109 -20.90 -9.84 -18.03
N VAL A 110 -19.58 -9.98 -18.00
CA VAL A 110 -18.93 -11.30 -18.08
C VAL A 110 -18.10 -11.52 -16.83
N ASN A 111 -18.47 -12.54 -16.06
CA ASN A 111 -17.64 -13.04 -14.98
C ASN A 111 -16.59 -13.98 -15.56
N GLY A 112 -15.33 -13.58 -15.47
CA GLY A 112 -14.23 -14.47 -15.79
C GLY A 112 -12.89 -13.77 -15.78
N ASN A 113 -11.92 -14.51 -15.27
CA ASN A 113 -10.48 -14.25 -15.44
C ASN A 113 -9.97 -14.98 -16.69
N ASP A 114 -10.88 -15.26 -17.62
CA ASP A 114 -10.64 -16.07 -18.82
C ASP A 114 -11.07 -15.27 -20.06
N PRO A 115 -10.10 -14.76 -20.84
CA PRO A 115 -10.34 -14.07 -22.09
C PRO A 115 -11.18 -14.88 -23.10
N ASP A 116 -11.05 -16.21 -23.12
CA ASP A 116 -11.78 -17.07 -24.06
C ASP A 116 -13.27 -17.06 -23.75
N ARG A 117 -13.63 -17.02 -22.46
CA ARG A 117 -15.01 -16.92 -22.00
C ARG A 117 -15.63 -15.58 -22.38
N LEU A 118 -14.88 -14.49 -22.20
CA LEU A 118 -15.29 -13.16 -22.64
C LEU A 118 -15.57 -13.14 -24.14
N PHE A 119 -14.65 -13.69 -24.93
CA PHE A 119 -14.77 -13.76 -26.37
C PHE A 119 -15.97 -14.59 -26.84
N ALA A 120 -16.16 -15.78 -26.25
CA ALA A 120 -17.30 -16.64 -26.53
C ALA A 120 -18.64 -15.96 -26.20
N SER A 121 -18.71 -15.24 -25.08
CA SER A 121 -19.91 -14.52 -24.66
C SER A 121 -20.27 -13.39 -25.61
N ILE A 122 -19.26 -12.61 -26.07
CA ILE A 122 -19.46 -11.55 -27.06
C ILE A 122 -19.97 -12.13 -28.38
N ARG A 123 -19.36 -13.22 -28.87
CA ARG A 123 -19.78 -13.87 -30.13
C ARG A 123 -21.19 -14.44 -30.05
N ALA A 124 -21.53 -15.10 -28.94
CA ALA A 124 -22.86 -15.65 -28.73
C ALA A 124 -23.92 -14.54 -28.70
N LEU A 125 -23.64 -13.41 -28.05
CA LEU A 125 -24.54 -12.26 -28.03
C LEU A 125 -24.68 -11.65 -29.43
N ALA A 126 -23.56 -11.40 -30.13
CA ALA A 126 -23.56 -10.81 -31.46
C ALA A 126 -24.39 -11.63 -32.46
N ALA A 127 -24.24 -12.96 -32.45
CA ALA A 127 -24.95 -13.85 -33.36
C ALA A 127 -26.48 -13.88 -33.15
N ASN A 128 -26.95 -13.59 -31.94
CA ASN A 128 -28.37 -13.63 -31.58
C ASN A 128 -28.98 -12.23 -31.42
N ARG A 129 -28.22 -11.18 -31.73
CA ARG A 129 -28.64 -9.80 -31.49
C ARG A 129 -29.63 -9.35 -32.57
N THR A 130 -30.75 -8.82 -32.13
CA THR A 130 -31.79 -8.26 -33.01
C THR A 130 -31.88 -6.74 -32.93
N THR A 131 -31.12 -6.11 -32.04
CA THR A 131 -31.10 -4.65 -31.83
C THR A 131 -29.91 -4.02 -32.56
N SER A 132 -30.08 -2.78 -33.02
CA SER A 132 -29.00 -1.96 -33.57
C SER A 132 -28.32 -1.09 -32.49
N ARG A 133 -28.55 -1.39 -31.21
CA ARG A 133 -28.05 -0.55 -30.13
C ARG A 133 -26.53 -0.70 -29.96
N PRO A 134 -25.86 0.29 -29.35
CA PRO A 134 -24.57 0.10 -28.69
C PRO A 134 -24.45 -1.18 -27.87
N LEU A 135 -23.34 -1.94 -27.98
CA LEU A 135 -22.96 -2.96 -26.99
C LEU A 135 -21.92 -2.39 -26.04
N ILE A 136 -22.16 -2.56 -24.73
CA ILE A 136 -21.17 -2.34 -23.67
C ILE A 136 -20.88 -3.69 -23.04
N VAL A 137 -19.61 -4.00 -22.86
CA VAL A 137 -19.13 -5.20 -22.18
C VAL A 137 -18.36 -4.73 -20.95
N ALA A 138 -18.68 -5.28 -19.78
CA ALA A 138 -17.91 -5.06 -18.57
C ALA A 138 -17.33 -6.39 -18.08
N CYS A 139 -16.03 -6.41 -17.82
CA CYS A 139 -15.26 -7.58 -17.43
C CYS A 139 -14.19 -7.22 -16.40
N HIS A 140 -13.67 -8.21 -15.67
CA HIS A 140 -12.53 -8.00 -14.77
C HIS A 140 -11.24 -7.78 -15.57
N GLN A 141 -10.91 -8.70 -16.47
CA GLN A 141 -9.68 -8.68 -17.24
C GLN A 141 -9.89 -8.12 -18.66
N PRO A 142 -8.98 -7.27 -19.16
CA PRO A 142 -9.04 -6.78 -20.53
C PRO A 142 -8.65 -7.88 -21.52
N LEU A 143 -9.06 -7.73 -22.78
CA LEU A 143 -8.55 -8.55 -23.87
C LEU A 143 -7.17 -8.06 -24.28
N ALA A 144 -6.30 -9.01 -24.63
CA ALA A 144 -5.04 -8.71 -25.29
C ALA A 144 -5.30 -8.05 -26.66
N ALA A 145 -4.40 -7.15 -27.08
CA ALA A 145 -4.59 -6.34 -28.28
C ALA A 145 -4.76 -7.18 -29.57
N ASP A 146 -4.11 -8.34 -29.65
CA ASP A 146 -4.21 -9.31 -30.75
C ASP A 146 -5.52 -10.13 -30.73
N ALA A 147 -6.04 -10.46 -29.54
CA ALA A 147 -7.36 -11.07 -29.40
C ALA A 147 -8.49 -10.07 -29.72
N PHE A 148 -8.29 -8.80 -29.37
CA PHE A 148 -9.26 -7.71 -29.54
C PHE A 148 -9.65 -7.47 -31.02
N VAL A 149 -8.72 -7.62 -31.96
CA VAL A 149 -9.01 -7.46 -33.40
C VAL A 149 -9.90 -8.58 -33.96
N SER A 150 -10.04 -9.71 -33.25
CA SER A 150 -10.80 -10.88 -33.68
C SER A 150 -12.28 -10.85 -33.26
N LEU A 151 -12.71 -9.76 -32.62
CA LEU A 151 -14.11 -9.55 -32.23
C LEU A 151 -15.02 -9.36 -33.45
N PRO A 152 -16.33 -9.70 -33.35
CA PRO A 152 -17.31 -9.45 -34.42
C PRO A 152 -17.33 -7.98 -34.83
N GLN A 153 -17.10 -7.69 -36.12
CA GLN A 153 -16.97 -6.33 -36.66
C GLN A 153 -18.26 -5.78 -37.26
N ASP A 154 -19.30 -6.61 -37.35
CA ASP A 154 -20.64 -6.32 -37.87
C ASP A 154 -21.56 -5.65 -36.83
N LEU A 155 -21.04 -5.34 -35.64
CA LEU A 155 -21.78 -4.65 -34.60
C LEU A 155 -21.79 -3.12 -34.82
N PRO A 156 -22.88 -2.42 -34.47
CA PRO A 156 -23.00 -0.96 -34.66
C PRO A 156 -21.88 -0.19 -33.97
N ALA A 157 -21.60 -0.54 -32.72
CA ALA A 157 -20.43 -0.10 -31.97
C ALA A 157 -20.28 -0.95 -30.70
N GLY A 158 -19.05 -1.25 -30.30
CA GLY A 158 -18.72 -2.03 -29.12
C GLY A 158 -17.80 -1.27 -28.16
N LEU A 159 -18.07 -1.35 -26.86
CA LEU A 159 -17.22 -0.81 -25.81
C LEU A 159 -16.92 -1.90 -24.79
N ILE A 160 -15.66 -2.13 -24.46
CA ILE A 160 -15.23 -2.98 -23.35
C ILE A 160 -14.70 -2.09 -22.23
N LEU A 161 -15.21 -2.27 -21.01
CA LEU A 161 -14.73 -1.66 -19.78
C LEU A 161 -14.11 -2.77 -18.92
N ALA A 162 -12.82 -2.62 -18.60
CA ALA A 162 -12.05 -3.61 -17.85
C ALA A 162 -11.25 -2.97 -16.72
N GLY A 163 -10.85 -3.78 -15.73
CA GLY A 163 -9.95 -3.40 -14.63
C GLY A 163 -8.70 -4.28 -14.61
N HIS A 164 -8.33 -4.76 -13.42
CA HIS A 164 -7.24 -5.69 -13.10
C HIS A 164 -5.81 -5.16 -13.29
N HIS A 165 -5.53 -4.43 -14.36
CA HIS A 165 -4.17 -4.00 -14.70
C HIS A 165 -3.67 -2.77 -13.92
N HIS A 166 -4.56 -2.12 -13.18
CA HIS A 166 -4.30 -0.94 -12.36
C HIS A 166 -3.68 0.28 -13.09
N HIS A 167 -3.71 0.33 -14.42
CA HIS A 167 -3.35 1.52 -15.19
C HIS A 167 -4.43 1.85 -16.21
N HIS A 168 -4.46 3.11 -16.66
CA HIS A 168 -5.34 3.55 -17.73
C HIS A 168 -4.77 3.11 -19.07
N GLU A 169 -5.56 2.39 -19.86
CA GLU A 169 -5.18 2.03 -21.22
C GLU A 169 -6.39 2.08 -22.15
N GLU A 170 -6.17 2.51 -23.39
CA GLU A 170 -7.23 2.53 -24.40
C GLU A 170 -6.77 1.88 -25.69
N HIS A 171 -7.59 0.96 -26.20
CA HIS A 171 -7.39 0.29 -27.47
C HIS A 171 -8.60 0.48 -28.37
N THR A 172 -8.38 0.58 -29.68
CA THR A 172 -9.46 0.66 -30.67
C THR A 172 -9.16 -0.27 -31.84
N ALA A 173 -10.14 -1.06 -32.25
CA ALA A 173 -10.04 -1.98 -33.37
C ALA A 173 -11.41 -2.09 -34.06
N GLY A 174 -11.50 -1.56 -35.28
CA GLY A 174 -12.74 -1.51 -36.04
C GLY A 174 -13.84 -0.77 -35.28
N CYS A 175 -14.99 -1.43 -35.04
CA CYS A 175 -16.12 -0.83 -34.29
C CYS A 175 -15.97 -0.93 -32.76
N TRP A 176 -14.88 -1.52 -32.26
CA TRP A 176 -14.65 -1.73 -30.85
C TRP A 176 -13.67 -0.73 -30.25
N ARG A 177 -13.99 -0.29 -29.04
CA ARG A 177 -13.07 0.42 -28.13
C ARG A 177 -12.97 -0.37 -26.82
N GLN A 178 -11.77 -0.54 -26.28
CA GLN A 178 -11.53 -1.08 -24.95
C GLN A 178 -10.92 0.02 -24.08
N VAL A 179 -11.43 0.14 -22.86
CA VAL A 179 -10.92 1.05 -21.83
C VAL A 179 -10.59 0.22 -20.61
N VAL A 180 -9.31 0.13 -20.31
CA VAL A 180 -8.78 -0.45 -19.08
C VAL A 180 -8.68 0.68 -18.08
N CYS A 181 -9.41 0.57 -16.97
CA CYS A 181 -9.46 1.60 -15.94
C CYS A 181 -8.35 1.34 -14.92
N ALA A 182 -7.68 2.41 -14.46
CA ALA A 182 -6.65 2.27 -13.45
C ALA A 182 -7.17 1.78 -12.08
N GLY A 183 -8.47 1.99 -11.84
CA GLY A 183 -9.14 1.56 -10.62
C GLY A 183 -8.94 2.49 -9.44
N LEU A 184 -9.54 2.12 -8.31
CA LEU A 184 -9.73 2.99 -7.16
C LEU A 184 -8.75 2.74 -6.01
N ASP A 185 -7.92 1.70 -6.05
CA ASP A 185 -6.91 1.45 -5.01
C ASP A 185 -5.68 2.39 -5.18
N PRO A 186 -5.48 3.38 -4.30
CA PRO A 186 -4.37 4.31 -4.38
C PRO A 186 -3.00 3.66 -4.19
N LEU A 187 -2.92 2.47 -3.58
CA LEU A 187 -1.66 1.77 -3.37
C LEU A 187 -1.29 0.82 -4.52
N LYS A 188 -2.21 0.60 -5.48
CA LYS A 188 -2.00 -0.29 -6.61
C LYS A 188 -2.01 0.38 -7.97
N THR A 189 -2.61 1.56 -8.10
CA THR A 189 -2.63 2.32 -9.36
C THR A 189 -1.23 2.56 -9.91
N ILE A 190 -1.05 2.38 -11.20
CA ILE A 190 0.23 2.42 -11.92
C ILE A 190 0.17 3.57 -12.93
N GLU A 191 1.26 4.32 -13.03
CA GLU A 191 1.47 5.45 -13.96
C GLU A 191 0.46 6.61 -13.83
N CYS A 192 -0.51 6.53 -12.91
CA CYS A 192 -1.56 7.52 -12.73
C CYS A 192 -2.10 7.53 -11.29
N LEU A 193 -3.09 8.41 -11.07
CA LEU A 193 -3.86 8.51 -9.83
C LEU A 193 -5.10 7.59 -9.91
N PRO A 194 -5.70 7.23 -8.76
CA PRO A 194 -6.99 6.55 -8.72
C PRO A 194 -8.03 7.19 -9.60
N GLU A 195 -8.77 6.36 -10.32
CA GLU A 195 -9.75 6.83 -11.27
C GLU A 195 -10.89 5.82 -11.46
N PHE A 196 -12.02 6.33 -11.95
CA PHE A 196 -13.11 5.52 -12.46
C PHE A 196 -13.60 6.08 -13.79
N THR A 197 -14.28 5.26 -14.57
CA THR A 197 -14.73 5.68 -15.91
C THR A 197 -16.21 6.01 -15.91
N THR A 198 -16.57 7.15 -16.51
CA THR A 198 -17.96 7.49 -16.83
C THR A 198 -18.20 7.41 -18.32
N VAL A 199 -19.36 6.87 -18.71
CA VAL A 199 -19.78 6.73 -20.11
C VAL A 199 -21.14 7.39 -20.26
N GLU A 200 -21.23 8.38 -21.14
CA GLU A 200 -22.49 8.97 -21.55
C GLU A 200 -22.85 8.47 -22.96
N ILE A 201 -24.04 7.91 -23.11
CA ILE A 201 -24.56 7.34 -24.35
C ILE A 201 -25.75 8.17 -24.82
N ARG A 202 -25.68 8.63 -26.07
CA ARG A 202 -26.73 9.37 -26.77
C ARG A 202 -26.84 8.83 -28.20
N GLY A 203 -27.71 7.83 -28.41
CA GLY A 203 -27.74 7.07 -29.66
C GLY A 203 -26.41 6.34 -29.89
N ASP A 204 -25.81 6.50 -31.07
CA ASP A 204 -24.51 5.89 -31.40
C ASP A 204 -23.31 6.61 -30.76
N TYR A 205 -23.52 7.84 -30.26
CA TYR A 205 -22.47 8.66 -29.67
C TYR A 205 -22.20 8.25 -28.23
N ARG A 206 -20.90 8.13 -27.91
CA ARG A 206 -20.43 7.80 -26.58
C ARG A 206 -19.32 8.75 -26.16
N THR A 207 -19.52 9.44 -25.04
CA THR A 207 -18.47 10.20 -24.39
C THR A 207 -17.94 9.37 -23.22
N ILE A 208 -16.69 8.96 -23.33
CA ILE A 208 -15.98 8.22 -22.28
C ILE A 208 -15.08 9.22 -21.57
N THR A 209 -15.27 9.36 -20.27
CA THR A 209 -14.51 10.30 -19.44
C THR A 209 -13.90 9.57 -18.25
N PRO A 210 -12.56 9.39 -18.21
CA PRO A 210 -11.89 8.98 -16.99
C PRO A 210 -12.01 10.11 -15.96
N ARG A 211 -12.54 9.79 -14.80
CA ARG A 211 -12.62 10.68 -13.65
C ARG A 211 -11.48 10.30 -12.73
N ARG A 212 -10.45 11.14 -12.65
CA ARG A 212 -9.29 10.96 -11.75
C ARG A 212 -9.51 11.72 -10.47
N ILE A 213 -9.07 11.14 -9.35
CA ILE A 213 -9.06 11.87 -8.09
C ILE A 213 -8.16 13.11 -8.23
N PRO A 214 -8.59 14.29 -7.75
CA PRO A 214 -7.73 15.45 -7.68
C PRO A 214 -6.50 15.14 -6.81
N GLU A 215 -5.32 15.48 -7.31
CA GLU A 215 -4.06 15.14 -6.66
C GLU A 215 -3.95 15.75 -5.24
N GLU A 216 -4.42 16.99 -5.07
CA GLU A 216 -4.48 17.67 -3.79
C GLU A 216 -5.36 16.95 -2.76
N LEU A 217 -6.39 16.25 -3.23
CA LEU A 217 -7.30 15.53 -2.34
C LEU A 217 -6.61 14.33 -1.72
N LEU A 218 -5.80 13.59 -2.50
CA LEU A 218 -5.07 12.42 -2.02
C LEU A 218 -4.13 12.76 -0.82
N TRP A 219 -3.63 13.99 -0.80
CA TRP A 219 -2.74 14.52 0.24
C TRP A 219 -3.46 15.37 1.30
N THR A 220 -4.79 15.47 1.24
CA THR A 220 -5.59 16.25 2.20
C THR A 220 -5.82 15.43 3.47
N PRO A 221 -5.56 15.99 4.68
CA PRO A 221 -5.86 15.29 5.92
C PRO A 221 -7.36 15.07 6.07
N SER A 222 -7.73 13.92 6.63
CA SER A 222 -9.11 13.70 7.08
C SER A 222 -9.53 14.76 8.11
N PRO A 223 -10.82 15.15 8.16
CA PRO A 223 -11.31 16.09 9.16
C PRO A 223 -10.89 15.69 10.59
N GLY A 224 -10.27 16.61 11.32
CA GLY A 224 -9.81 16.38 12.70
C GLY A 224 -8.42 15.73 12.82
N SER A 225 -7.79 15.29 11.72
CA SER A 225 -6.42 14.77 11.74
C SER A 225 -5.41 15.83 11.30
N ARG A 226 -4.19 15.77 11.87
CA ARG A 226 -3.03 16.46 11.31
C ARG A 226 -2.29 15.47 10.43
N LEU A 227 -1.89 15.90 9.23
CA LEU A 227 -1.01 15.08 8.39
C LEU A 227 0.23 14.72 9.19
N ARG A 228 0.49 13.42 9.31
CA ARG A 228 1.74 12.90 9.80
C ARG A 228 2.85 13.41 8.87
N LYS A 229 3.85 14.09 9.45
CA LYS A 229 4.96 14.63 8.67
C LYS A 229 5.78 13.47 8.10
N VAL A 230 5.96 13.41 6.79
CA VAL A 230 6.94 12.53 6.15
C VAL A 230 8.24 13.29 5.92
N ILE A 231 9.35 12.69 6.32
CA ILE A 231 10.72 13.22 6.22
C ILE A 231 11.52 12.24 5.35
N PRO A 232 11.79 12.60 4.07
CA PRO A 232 12.64 11.79 3.21
C PRO A 232 14.07 11.69 3.75
N GLY A 233 14.57 10.47 3.86
CA GLY A 233 15.94 10.14 4.24
C GLY A 233 16.58 9.16 3.25
N ILE A 234 17.80 8.73 3.53
CA ILE A 234 18.56 7.81 2.67
C ILE A 234 19.27 6.73 3.49
N ALA A 235 19.37 5.53 2.93
CA ALA A 235 20.02 4.36 3.52
C ALA A 235 20.79 3.54 2.45
N PRO A 236 21.80 4.13 1.77
CA PRO A 236 22.56 3.39 0.76
C PRO A 236 23.62 2.49 1.39
N TYR A 237 24.20 1.59 0.59
CA TYR A 237 25.38 0.84 1.01
C TYR A 237 26.62 1.73 0.87
N ALA A 238 26.91 2.48 1.93
CA ALA A 238 28.02 3.42 2.01
C ALA A 238 28.69 3.35 3.38
N THR A 239 29.97 3.73 3.45
CA THR A 239 30.63 3.99 4.74
C THR A 239 29.97 5.17 5.45
N LEU A 240 30.15 5.32 6.77
CA LEU A 240 29.61 6.46 7.50
C LEU A 240 30.16 7.78 6.92
N GLY A 241 31.46 7.81 6.57
CA GLY A 241 32.09 8.98 5.97
C GLY A 241 31.46 9.41 4.64
N GLU A 242 31.24 8.47 3.73
CA GLU A 242 30.57 8.73 2.44
C GLU A 242 29.11 9.15 2.63
N LEU A 243 28.38 8.48 3.53
CA LEU A 243 27.00 8.81 3.85
C LEU A 243 26.86 10.25 4.36
N MET A 244 27.78 10.70 5.23
CA MET A 244 27.79 12.09 5.70
C MET A 244 28.12 13.09 4.59
N ASP A 245 29.02 12.75 3.67
CA ASP A 245 29.33 13.62 2.53
C ASP A 245 28.10 13.81 1.62
N ILE A 246 27.40 12.71 1.30
CA ILE A 246 26.14 12.74 0.53
C ILE A 246 25.08 13.58 1.27
N ALA A 247 24.90 13.32 2.56
CA ALA A 247 23.88 14.00 3.36
C ALA A 247 24.12 15.50 3.44
N ARG A 248 25.37 15.94 3.59
CA ARG A 248 25.73 17.36 3.59
C ARG A 248 25.56 18.00 2.22
N ALA A 249 26.06 17.34 1.16
CA ALA A 249 25.97 17.84 -0.21
C ALA A 249 24.50 18.07 -0.67
N HIS A 250 23.57 17.26 -0.16
CA HIS A 250 22.15 17.33 -0.52
C HIS A 250 21.25 17.84 0.60
N ARG A 251 21.82 18.31 1.72
CA ARG A 251 21.10 18.80 2.89
C ARG A 251 20.06 17.80 3.45
N ILE A 252 20.39 16.51 3.43
CA ILE A 252 19.54 15.41 3.93
C ILE A 252 19.60 15.38 5.46
N SER A 253 18.45 15.51 6.13
CA SER A 253 18.37 15.52 7.60
C SER A 253 18.16 14.14 8.22
N ALA A 254 17.77 13.12 7.46
CA ALA A 254 17.57 11.76 7.97
C ALA A 254 18.41 10.77 7.17
N VAL A 255 19.27 10.04 7.87
CA VAL A 255 20.17 9.04 7.26
C VAL A 255 20.16 7.77 8.09
N GLN A 256 20.32 6.63 7.43
CA GLN A 256 20.55 5.36 8.11
C GLN A 256 21.86 4.75 7.62
N ALA A 257 22.70 4.34 8.57
CA ALA A 257 23.90 3.60 8.28
C ALA A 257 23.60 2.09 8.33
N VAL A 258 24.04 1.36 7.30
CA VAL A 258 23.93 -0.10 7.24
C VAL A 258 25.17 -0.75 7.84
N PHE A 259 25.02 -1.96 8.37
CA PHE A 259 26.13 -2.74 8.92
C PHE A 259 27.17 -3.14 7.86
N HIS A 260 28.14 -2.25 7.62
CA HIS A 260 29.40 -2.54 6.95
C HIS A 260 30.54 -1.84 7.68
N ARG A 261 30.84 -2.28 8.90
CA ARG A 261 31.96 -1.72 9.68
C ARG A 261 33.21 -2.57 9.51
N GLN A 262 34.34 -1.90 9.37
CA GLN A 262 35.67 -2.51 9.45
C GLN A 262 36.25 -2.47 10.88
N SER A 263 35.61 -1.74 11.80
CA SER A 263 36.09 -1.44 13.15
C SER A 263 34.94 -1.46 14.18
N PRO A 264 35.20 -1.80 15.45
CA PRO A 264 34.20 -1.76 16.52
C PRO A 264 33.75 -0.33 16.90
N LEU A 265 34.52 0.70 16.55
CA LEU A 265 34.18 2.12 16.78
C LEU A 265 34.27 2.92 15.48
N PRO A 266 33.48 4.01 15.34
CA PRO A 266 33.62 4.93 14.21
C PRO A 266 35.01 5.56 14.21
N LEU A 267 35.59 5.78 13.04
CA LEU A 267 36.88 6.45 12.91
C LEU A 267 36.74 7.92 13.30
N SER A 268 37.81 8.52 13.84
CA SER A 268 37.81 9.95 14.22
C SER A 268 37.43 10.87 13.05
N ALA A 269 37.88 10.55 11.83
CA ALA A 269 37.51 11.29 10.62
C ALA A 269 36.00 11.19 10.31
N GLU A 270 35.37 10.04 10.53
CA GLU A 270 33.93 9.85 10.34
C GLU A 270 33.12 10.64 11.39
N LEU A 271 33.57 10.62 12.65
CA LEU A 271 32.97 11.43 13.72
C LEU A 271 33.07 12.93 13.41
N GLY A 272 34.18 13.39 12.83
CA GLY A 272 34.33 14.78 12.37
C GLY A 272 33.30 15.15 11.31
N LYS A 273 33.08 14.29 10.31
CA LYS A 273 32.05 14.50 9.28
C LYS A 273 30.63 14.48 9.84
N LEU A 274 30.36 13.55 10.76
CA LEU A 274 29.08 13.44 11.45
C LEU A 274 28.78 14.69 12.29
N ALA A 275 29.77 15.21 13.01
CA ALA A 275 29.64 16.46 13.76
C ALA A 275 29.36 17.65 12.83
N ALA A 276 30.07 17.75 11.70
CA ALA A 276 29.83 18.79 10.70
C ALA A 276 28.40 18.72 10.13
N TRP A 277 27.92 17.52 9.80
CA TRP A 277 26.54 17.31 9.34
C TRP A 277 25.50 17.80 10.34
N ARG A 278 25.65 17.45 11.62
CA ARG A 278 24.76 17.91 12.71
C ARG A 278 24.82 19.41 12.97
N ALA A 279 25.96 20.06 12.70
CA ALA A 279 26.11 21.50 12.86
C ALA A 279 25.48 22.29 11.70
N GLU A 280 25.53 21.76 10.48
CA GLU A 280 25.09 22.44 9.25
C GLU A 280 23.59 22.26 8.94
N ILE A 281 22.99 21.18 9.45
CA ILE A 281 21.63 20.77 9.14
C ILE A 281 20.85 20.66 10.46
N PRO A 282 19.69 21.34 10.59
CA PRO A 282 18.86 21.22 11.78
C PRO A 282 18.11 19.87 11.79
N ASP A 283 17.67 19.45 12.97
CA ASP A 283 16.80 18.27 13.18
C ASP A 283 17.35 16.96 12.59
N THR A 284 18.67 16.79 12.58
CA THR A 284 19.32 15.59 12.05
C THR A 284 18.93 14.32 12.80
N TRP A 285 18.76 13.22 12.06
CA TRP A 285 18.42 11.91 12.58
C TRP A 285 19.30 10.82 11.96
N LEU A 286 20.04 10.11 12.81
CA LEU A 286 20.85 8.97 12.44
C LEU A 286 20.18 7.69 12.94
N SER A 287 19.78 6.85 12.01
CA SER A 287 19.43 5.45 12.26
C SER A 287 20.63 4.54 11.99
N TYR A 288 20.69 3.38 12.63
CA TYR A 288 21.69 2.36 12.38
C TYR A 288 21.01 1.00 12.29
N HIS A 289 21.22 0.30 11.17
CA HIS A 289 20.74 -1.05 10.97
C HIS A 289 21.70 -2.03 11.64
N LEU A 290 21.26 -2.64 12.73
CA LEU A 290 21.98 -3.68 13.46
C LEU A 290 22.02 -4.97 12.62
N PRO A 291 23.05 -5.81 12.78
CA PRO A 291 23.02 -7.15 12.21
C PRO A 291 21.98 -8.02 12.93
N ASP A 292 21.47 -9.01 12.21
CA ASP A 292 20.55 -9.98 12.78
C ASP A 292 21.24 -10.79 13.88
N PRO A 293 20.63 -10.94 15.07
CA PRO A 293 21.21 -11.74 16.13
C PRO A 293 21.19 -13.21 15.70
N ALA A 294 22.35 -13.88 15.76
CA ALA A 294 22.42 -15.28 15.38
C ALA A 294 21.58 -16.13 16.35
N PRO A 295 20.64 -16.96 15.86
CA PRO A 295 19.81 -17.80 16.74
C PRO A 295 20.56 -19.01 17.32
N GLN A 296 21.89 -19.11 17.16
CA GLN A 296 22.70 -20.25 17.59
C GLN A 296 22.64 -20.43 19.13
N PRO A 297 22.39 -21.64 19.67
CA PRO A 297 22.14 -21.87 21.10
C PRO A 297 23.21 -21.32 22.06
N ASP A 298 24.49 -21.40 21.67
CA ASP A 298 25.64 -21.05 22.51
C ASP A 298 26.17 -19.62 22.27
N ALA A 299 25.54 -18.87 21.36
CA ALA A 299 25.91 -17.49 21.13
C ALA A 299 25.40 -16.60 22.28
N ASP A 300 26.25 -15.69 22.79
CA ASP A 300 25.82 -14.50 23.52
C ASP A 300 25.43 -13.41 22.50
N PRO A 301 24.13 -13.23 22.18
CA PRO A 301 23.73 -12.39 21.06
C PRO A 301 23.89 -10.90 21.41
N LEU A 302 23.80 -10.53 22.70
CA LEU A 302 24.13 -9.18 23.14
C LEU A 302 25.64 -8.94 23.11
N GLY A 303 26.44 -9.95 23.44
CA GLY A 303 27.89 -9.92 23.24
C GLY A 303 28.27 -9.69 21.77
N GLN A 304 27.56 -10.32 20.83
CA GLN A 304 27.73 -10.09 19.39
C GLN A 304 27.36 -8.65 18.99
N LEU A 305 26.29 -8.10 19.59
CA LEU A 305 25.84 -6.73 19.34
C LEU A 305 26.63 -5.67 20.13
N GLY A 306 27.38 -6.04 21.17
CA GLY A 306 27.97 -5.09 22.12
C GLY A 306 28.88 -4.05 21.47
N SER A 307 29.72 -4.49 20.53
CA SER A 307 30.55 -3.58 19.73
C SER A 307 29.71 -2.66 18.83
N HIS A 308 28.53 -3.11 18.36
CA HIS A 308 27.64 -2.25 17.56
C HIS A 308 26.94 -1.21 18.43
N LEU A 309 26.51 -1.62 19.63
CA LEU A 309 25.94 -0.70 20.61
C LEU A 309 26.95 0.36 21.03
N ALA A 310 28.22 -0.03 21.23
CA ALA A 310 29.32 0.91 21.48
C ALA A 310 29.54 1.88 20.30
N TRP A 311 29.54 1.36 19.07
CA TRP A 311 29.60 2.18 17.86
C TRP A 311 28.45 3.19 17.80
N CYS A 312 27.22 2.72 18.03
CA CYS A 312 26.01 3.54 18.00
C CYS A 312 26.04 4.61 19.09
N ALA A 313 26.52 4.28 20.28
CA ALA A 313 26.69 5.22 21.37
C ALA A 313 27.69 6.33 21.01
N ALA A 314 28.85 5.95 20.44
CA ALA A 314 29.87 6.91 19.99
C ALA A 314 29.39 7.81 18.85
N ALA A 315 28.61 7.26 17.91
CA ALA A 315 28.00 8.02 16.82
C ALA A 315 26.76 8.81 17.27
N GLY A 316 26.21 8.58 18.46
CA GLY A 316 24.98 9.22 18.92
C GLY A 316 23.76 8.85 18.06
N VAL A 317 23.64 7.57 17.71
CA VAL A 317 22.50 7.02 16.96
C VAL A 317 21.21 7.22 17.75
N GLN A 318 20.15 7.61 17.05
CA GLN A 318 18.82 7.83 17.63
C GLN A 318 17.87 6.64 17.40
N ASP A 319 18.07 5.88 16.32
CA ASP A 319 17.19 4.76 15.96
C ASP A 319 18.00 3.52 15.65
N TYR A 320 17.65 2.43 16.31
CA TYR A 320 18.30 1.13 16.18
C TYR A 320 17.34 0.24 15.41
N THR A 321 17.60 0.06 14.11
CA THR A 321 16.82 -0.81 13.25
C THR A 321 17.35 -2.23 13.35
N ILE A 322 16.47 -3.23 13.45
CA ILE A 322 16.87 -4.64 13.49
C ILE A 322 15.74 -5.52 12.95
N HIS A 323 16.08 -6.61 12.27
CA HIS A 323 15.09 -7.64 11.97
C HIS A 323 14.84 -8.57 13.18
N LEU A 324 13.71 -9.28 13.17
CA LEU A 324 13.61 -10.53 13.92
C LEU A 324 14.47 -11.62 13.25
N PRO A 325 14.90 -12.69 13.94
CA PRO A 325 15.74 -13.69 13.31
C PRO A 325 15.02 -14.34 12.12
N ALA A 326 15.74 -14.63 11.04
CA ALA A 326 15.21 -15.25 9.82
C ALA A 326 14.92 -16.75 10.01
N ILE A 327 14.02 -17.08 10.92
CA ILE A 327 13.56 -18.44 11.26
C ILE A 327 12.06 -18.57 11.01
N ASP A 328 11.52 -19.78 11.14
CA ASP A 328 10.09 -20.05 11.01
C ASP A 328 9.30 -19.43 12.17
N ALA A 329 8.22 -18.71 11.88
CA ALA A 329 7.37 -18.05 12.87
C ALA A 329 6.75 -19.05 13.87
N ARG A 330 6.49 -20.30 13.42
CA ARG A 330 5.98 -21.40 14.26
C ARG A 330 6.92 -21.81 15.41
N LEU A 331 8.20 -21.42 15.36
CA LEU A 331 9.14 -21.68 16.45
C LEU A 331 8.96 -20.69 17.61
N VAL A 332 8.30 -19.55 17.34
CA VAL A 332 8.10 -18.47 18.31
C VAL A 332 6.64 -18.32 18.73
N TYR A 333 5.71 -18.58 17.82
CA TYR A 333 4.28 -18.35 18.01
C TYR A 333 3.46 -19.63 17.78
N ALA A 334 2.39 -19.80 18.56
CA ALA A 334 1.33 -20.74 18.26
C ALA A 334 0.55 -20.33 17.00
N ASP A 335 -0.24 -21.25 16.43
CA ASP A 335 -1.13 -21.03 15.28
C ASP A 335 -0.48 -20.25 14.12
N GLU A 336 0.68 -20.74 13.68
CA GLU A 336 1.39 -20.21 12.52
C GLU A 336 1.71 -18.71 12.58
N GLY A 337 2.01 -18.19 13.78
CA GLY A 337 2.30 -16.76 13.94
C GLY A 337 1.15 -15.91 14.44
N ARG A 338 -0.06 -16.48 14.50
CA ARG A 338 -1.28 -15.76 14.88
C ARG A 338 -1.68 -15.95 16.34
N GLY A 339 -1.11 -16.94 17.02
CA GLY A 339 -1.37 -17.26 18.42
C GLY A 339 -0.40 -16.60 19.40
N ASP A 340 -0.42 -17.06 20.64
CA ASP A 340 0.45 -16.58 21.71
C ASP A 340 1.90 -17.04 21.52
N PHE A 341 2.82 -16.43 22.26
CA PHE A 341 4.20 -16.90 22.31
C PHE A 341 4.26 -18.34 22.82
N LEU A 342 5.11 -19.14 22.19
CA LEU A 342 5.48 -20.45 22.71
C LEU A 342 6.39 -20.28 23.94
N GLU A 343 6.33 -21.26 24.84
CA GLU A 343 7.25 -21.37 26.00
C GLU A 343 8.37 -22.38 25.75
N THR A 344 8.73 -22.58 24.48
CA THR A 344 9.91 -23.36 24.10
C THR A 344 11.19 -22.61 24.48
N PRO A 345 12.31 -23.30 24.76
CA PRO A 345 13.59 -22.64 25.06
C PRO A 345 14.04 -21.64 23.98
N GLU A 346 13.76 -21.93 22.71
CA GLU A 346 14.08 -21.05 21.59
C GLU A 346 13.24 -19.77 21.59
N ALA A 347 11.92 -19.87 21.74
CA ALA A 347 11.03 -18.71 21.81
C ALA A 347 11.35 -17.82 23.01
N VAL A 348 11.59 -18.42 24.19
CA VAL A 348 12.03 -17.70 25.40
C VAL A 348 13.35 -16.98 25.16
N ARG A 349 14.32 -17.65 24.53
CA ARG A 349 15.63 -17.05 24.22
C ARG A 349 15.49 -15.84 23.29
N ILE A 350 14.67 -15.95 22.24
CA ILE A 350 14.40 -14.83 21.32
C ILE A 350 13.77 -13.67 22.09
N LYS A 351 12.71 -13.92 22.86
CA LYS A 351 12.06 -12.91 23.72
C LYS A 351 13.07 -12.16 24.59
N GLU A 352 13.97 -12.90 25.26
CA GLU A 352 14.98 -12.32 26.14
C GLU A 352 16.05 -11.49 25.40
N ILE A 353 16.50 -11.93 24.21
CA ILE A 353 17.45 -11.16 23.38
C ILE A 353 16.88 -9.78 23.06
N TYR A 354 15.66 -9.73 22.54
CA TYR A 354 15.03 -8.46 22.13
C TYR A 354 14.65 -7.61 23.35
N LYS A 355 14.23 -8.22 24.46
CA LYS A 355 13.97 -7.50 25.73
C LYS A 355 15.22 -6.80 26.23
N ASN A 356 16.33 -7.53 26.31
CA ASN A 356 17.58 -7.00 26.81
C ASN A 356 18.18 -5.95 25.86
N LEU A 357 18.06 -6.14 24.54
CA LEU A 357 18.43 -5.14 23.55
C LEU A 357 17.61 -3.85 23.70
N ALA A 358 16.29 -3.99 23.79
CA ALA A 358 15.38 -2.85 24.01
C ALA A 358 15.72 -2.11 25.30
N ARG A 359 15.93 -2.83 26.40
CA ARG A 359 16.37 -2.26 27.69
C ARG A 359 17.67 -1.45 27.53
N ALA A 360 18.71 -2.05 26.94
CA ALA A 360 20.00 -1.40 26.75
C ALA A 360 19.89 -0.09 25.93
N ILE A 361 19.07 -0.09 24.86
CA ILE A 361 18.83 1.09 24.02
C ILE A 361 18.08 2.19 24.80
N LEU A 362 17.05 1.82 25.55
CA LEU A 362 16.24 2.77 26.31
C LEU A 362 17.01 3.39 27.47
N ASP A 363 17.82 2.59 28.18
CA ASP A 363 18.65 3.00 29.32
C ASP A 363 19.80 3.92 28.92
N ALA A 364 20.28 3.81 27.68
CA ALA A 364 21.30 4.72 27.15
C ALA A 364 20.83 6.19 27.15
N GLY A 365 19.50 6.44 27.16
CA GLY A 365 18.92 7.75 27.47
C GLY A 365 17.72 8.15 26.59
N PRO A 366 17.12 9.31 26.85
CA PRO A 366 16.03 9.84 26.05
C PRO A 366 16.46 10.09 24.59
N GLY A 367 15.52 9.99 23.65
CA GLY A 367 15.78 10.22 22.22
C GLY A 367 16.34 9.02 21.45
N ARG A 368 16.53 7.87 22.11
CA ARG A 368 16.87 6.59 21.46
C ARG A 368 15.64 5.69 21.31
N GLN A 369 15.55 4.94 20.22
CA GLN A 369 14.44 4.04 19.94
C GLN A 369 14.90 2.73 19.29
N LEU A 370 14.08 1.69 19.44
CA LEU A 370 14.25 0.39 18.79
C LEU A 370 13.13 0.22 17.75
N SER A 371 13.52 0.03 16.50
CA SER A 371 12.61 -0.24 15.38
C SER A 371 12.83 -1.67 14.87
N ILE A 372 11.82 -2.53 15.02
CA ILE A 372 11.83 -3.88 14.46
C ILE A 372 11.40 -3.82 12.99
N GLU A 373 12.10 -4.46 12.08
CA GLU A 373 11.78 -4.43 10.64
C GLU A 373 11.05 -5.69 10.18
N ASN A 374 10.11 -5.54 9.23
CA ASN A 374 9.48 -6.69 8.58
C ASN A 374 10.42 -7.40 7.61
N HIS A 375 10.36 -8.72 7.63
CA HIS A 375 10.98 -9.57 6.62
C HIS A 375 10.03 -9.89 5.47
N HIS A 376 10.55 -10.62 4.50
CA HIS A 376 9.78 -11.24 3.44
C HIS A 376 10.07 -12.74 3.36
N ASN A 377 9.06 -13.49 2.95
CA ASN A 377 9.20 -14.88 2.53
C ASN A 377 9.82 -14.95 1.14
N ASP A 378 10.61 -15.99 0.86
CA ASP A 378 11.07 -16.21 -0.51
C ASP A 378 9.92 -16.64 -1.44
N ALA A 379 10.06 -16.41 -2.75
CA ALA A 379 8.98 -16.70 -3.70
C ALA A 379 8.62 -18.20 -3.79
N ARG A 380 9.53 -19.11 -3.42
CA ARG A 380 9.34 -20.58 -3.50
C ARG A 380 8.86 -21.19 -2.18
N HIS A 381 8.74 -20.36 -1.15
CA HIS A 381 8.44 -20.77 0.21
C HIS A 381 7.15 -21.60 0.28
N PHE A 382 6.18 -21.32 -0.60
CA PHE A 382 4.89 -22.00 -0.63
C PHE A 382 4.80 -23.21 -1.58
N GLU A 383 5.76 -23.45 -2.48
CA GLU A 383 5.77 -24.65 -3.34
C GLU A 383 5.87 -25.97 -2.54
N GLY A 384 6.18 -25.89 -1.23
CA GLY A 384 6.25 -27.04 -0.32
C GLY A 384 5.51 -26.88 1.01
N GLY A 385 4.58 -25.91 1.14
CA GLY A 385 3.85 -25.67 2.39
C GLY A 385 4.76 -25.27 3.57
N ARG A 386 5.83 -24.51 3.31
CA ARG A 386 6.74 -24.07 4.36
C ARG A 386 6.07 -22.95 5.19
N PRO A 387 6.31 -22.94 6.51
CA PRO A 387 5.69 -21.94 7.39
C PRO A 387 6.32 -20.58 7.23
N ASP A 388 5.53 -19.52 7.37
CA ASP A 388 6.00 -18.14 7.27
C ASP A 388 7.25 -17.85 8.10
N ARG A 389 8.16 -17.06 7.53
CA ARG A 389 9.30 -16.50 8.24
C ARG A 389 8.82 -15.54 9.33
N LEU A 390 9.49 -15.56 10.47
CA LEU A 390 9.26 -14.60 11.54
C LEU A 390 9.41 -13.17 11.00
N SER A 391 8.51 -12.26 11.43
CA SER A 391 8.36 -10.88 10.92
C SER A 391 7.92 -10.71 9.46
N SER A 392 7.56 -11.78 8.73
CA SER A 392 6.94 -11.63 7.40
C SER A 392 5.45 -11.25 7.43
N ARG A 393 4.88 -11.04 8.61
CA ARG A 393 3.51 -10.57 8.81
C ARG A 393 3.47 -9.46 9.87
N PRO A 394 2.53 -8.50 9.79
CA PRO A 394 2.44 -7.41 10.76
C PRO A 394 2.18 -7.92 12.19
N GLU A 395 1.39 -8.98 12.35
CA GLU A 395 1.05 -9.56 13.66
C GLU A 395 2.29 -10.07 14.39
N HIS A 396 3.26 -10.65 13.67
CA HIS A 396 4.52 -11.14 14.26
C HIS A 396 5.30 -10.00 14.92
N ILE A 397 5.30 -8.82 14.30
CA ILE A 397 6.07 -7.66 14.76
C ILE A 397 5.34 -6.98 15.91
N LEU A 398 4.04 -6.77 15.76
CA LEU A 398 3.23 -6.10 16.76
C LEU A 398 3.16 -6.90 18.07
N ARG A 399 3.02 -8.22 18.00
CA ARG A 399 3.08 -9.09 19.19
C ARG A 399 4.42 -8.99 19.91
N MET A 400 5.53 -8.93 19.17
CA MET A 400 6.85 -8.70 19.77
C MET A 400 6.94 -7.32 20.42
N ILE A 401 6.49 -6.26 19.74
CA ILE A 401 6.48 -4.90 20.31
C ILE A 401 5.64 -4.86 21.59
N ASP A 402 4.46 -5.46 21.60
CA ASP A 402 3.56 -5.48 22.75
C ASP A 402 4.16 -6.27 23.92
N TYR A 403 4.80 -7.41 23.64
CA TYR A 403 5.57 -8.17 24.62
C TYR A 403 6.68 -7.33 25.24
N LEU A 404 7.50 -6.66 24.42
CA LEU A 404 8.61 -5.83 24.90
C LEU A 404 8.09 -4.65 25.74
N ARG A 405 7.09 -3.93 25.24
CA ARG A 405 6.48 -2.78 25.92
C ARG A 405 5.82 -3.15 27.24
N SER A 406 5.10 -4.28 27.30
CA SER A 406 4.45 -4.74 28.53
C SER A 406 5.46 -5.21 29.56
N THR A 407 6.42 -6.05 29.16
CA THR A 407 7.45 -6.59 30.04
C THR A 407 8.31 -5.49 30.64
N LEU A 408 8.81 -4.55 29.82
CA LEU A 408 9.64 -3.46 30.31
C LEU A 408 8.87 -2.49 31.23
N ARG A 409 7.56 -2.28 31.00
CA ARG A 409 6.70 -1.52 31.92
C ARG A 409 6.53 -2.23 33.27
N ALA A 410 6.32 -3.55 33.26
CA ALA A 410 6.25 -4.34 34.48
C ALA A 410 7.56 -4.29 35.29
N GLU A 411 8.69 -4.19 34.59
CA GLU A 411 10.02 -3.96 35.18
C GLU A 411 10.31 -2.47 35.50
N GLY A 412 9.29 -1.60 35.52
CA GLY A 412 9.40 -0.19 35.95
C GLY A 412 9.86 0.81 34.89
N CYS A 413 9.97 0.42 33.61
CA CYS A 413 10.25 1.38 32.53
C CYS A 413 9.01 2.28 32.29
N PRO A 414 9.15 3.62 32.25
CA PRO A 414 8.01 4.50 32.06
C PRO A 414 7.38 4.33 30.68
N GLU A 415 6.07 4.57 30.57
CA GLU A 415 5.33 4.42 29.31
C GLU A 415 5.91 5.30 28.18
N THR A 416 6.38 6.50 28.51
CA THR A 416 7.07 7.38 27.56
C THR A 416 8.33 6.77 26.97
N ALA A 417 9.04 5.92 27.72
CA ALA A 417 10.20 5.19 27.23
C ALA A 417 9.79 4.00 26.37
N THR A 418 8.82 3.18 26.79
CA THR A 418 8.42 1.99 26.04
C THR A 418 7.68 2.30 24.74
N ARG A 419 7.01 3.46 24.63
CA ARG A 419 6.48 3.99 23.35
C ARG A 419 7.55 4.21 22.28
N ARG A 420 8.84 4.24 22.65
CA ARG A 420 9.98 4.32 21.72
C ARG A 420 10.40 2.95 21.13
N ILE A 421 9.68 1.88 21.47
CA ILE A 421 9.82 0.58 20.80
C ILE A 421 8.72 0.51 19.75
N GLY A 422 9.07 0.34 18.48
CA GLY A 422 8.13 0.29 17.38
C GLY A 422 8.70 -0.52 16.23
N TRP A 423 8.25 -0.20 15.02
CA TRP A 423 8.72 -0.89 13.82
C TRP A 423 9.09 0.08 12.70
N ILE A 424 9.93 -0.42 11.81
CA ILE A 424 10.20 0.16 10.51
C ILE A 424 9.45 -0.66 9.46
N PHE A 425 8.67 0.03 8.63
CA PHE A 425 7.96 -0.60 7.54
C PHE A 425 8.81 -0.59 6.28
N ASP A 426 9.26 -1.75 5.84
CA ASP A 426 9.85 -1.93 4.52
C ASP A 426 8.76 -2.32 3.52
N SER A 427 8.47 -1.38 2.61
CA SER A 427 7.44 -1.55 1.58
C SER A 427 7.79 -2.62 0.55
N GLY A 428 9.07 -2.80 0.24
CA GLY A 428 9.50 -3.76 -0.75
C GLY A 428 9.56 -5.18 -0.19
N HIS A 429 9.91 -5.36 1.08
CA HIS A 429 9.72 -6.62 1.80
C HIS A 429 8.25 -7.01 1.83
N ALA A 430 7.35 -6.08 2.18
CA ALA A 430 5.93 -6.36 2.19
C ALA A 430 5.38 -6.73 0.79
N ARG A 431 5.89 -6.08 -0.27
CA ARG A 431 5.52 -6.39 -1.66
C ARG A 431 6.10 -7.71 -2.17
N ASN A 432 7.35 -8.00 -1.84
CA ASN A 432 8.08 -9.20 -2.24
C ASN A 432 7.90 -10.34 -1.23
N ASN A 433 6.68 -10.60 -0.78
CA ASN A 433 6.41 -11.49 0.36
C ASN A 433 5.72 -12.80 0.00
N GLY A 434 6.10 -13.42 -1.12
CA GLY A 434 5.53 -14.70 -1.56
C GLY A 434 3.99 -14.69 -1.54
N ALA A 435 3.37 -15.74 -0.98
CA ALA A 435 1.91 -15.82 -0.88
C ALA A 435 1.30 -14.81 0.11
N VAL A 436 2.07 -14.27 1.06
CA VAL A 436 1.56 -13.29 2.03
C VAL A 436 1.11 -12.01 1.33
N THR A 437 1.74 -11.58 0.22
CA THR A 437 1.22 -10.43 -0.55
C THR A 437 -0.16 -10.70 -1.17
N ASN A 438 -0.58 -11.96 -1.26
CA ASN A 438 -1.92 -12.34 -1.69
C ASN A 438 -2.94 -12.31 -0.56
N GLU A 439 -2.49 -12.44 0.69
CA GLU A 439 -3.33 -12.35 1.87
C GLU A 439 -3.37 -10.96 2.48
N LEU A 440 -2.27 -10.21 2.40
CA LEU A 440 -2.07 -8.91 3.04
C LEU A 440 -1.46 -7.94 2.03
N SER A 441 -2.21 -6.89 1.72
CA SER A 441 -1.76 -5.76 0.91
C SER A 441 -0.90 -4.78 1.73
N LEU A 442 -0.25 -3.83 1.06
CA LEU A 442 0.42 -2.71 1.74
C LEU A 442 -0.56 -1.89 2.59
N ALA A 443 -1.84 -1.81 2.20
CA ALA A 443 -2.87 -1.13 3.00
C ALA A 443 -3.07 -1.82 4.34
N ASP A 444 -3.13 -3.16 4.35
CA ASP A 444 -3.31 -3.97 5.56
C ASP A 444 -2.12 -3.77 6.52
N TRP A 445 -0.89 -3.75 6.00
CA TRP A 445 0.29 -3.47 6.81
C TRP A 445 0.22 -2.11 7.51
N LEU A 446 -0.18 -1.06 6.78
CA LEU A 446 -0.26 0.30 7.32
C LEU A 446 -1.46 0.51 8.23
N HIS A 447 -2.56 -0.19 7.96
CA HIS A 447 -3.72 -0.19 8.81
C HIS A 447 -3.40 -0.85 10.16
N THR A 448 -2.91 -2.09 10.12
CA THR A 448 -2.65 -2.92 11.31
C THR A 448 -1.47 -2.37 12.13
N GLY A 449 -0.38 -1.97 11.47
CA GLY A 449 0.86 -1.57 12.16
C GLY A 449 1.09 -0.06 12.28
N GLY A 450 0.32 0.76 11.57
CA GLY A 450 0.67 2.17 11.34
C GLY A 450 0.87 3.03 12.60
N ALA A 451 0.10 2.77 13.65
CA ALA A 451 0.19 3.48 14.93
C ALA A 451 1.51 3.23 15.69
N CYS A 452 2.15 2.08 15.45
CA CYS A 452 3.44 1.70 16.02
C CYS A 452 4.62 1.97 15.09
N MET A 453 4.37 2.41 13.85
CA MET A 453 5.40 2.67 12.85
C MET A 453 6.23 3.88 13.27
N GLN A 454 7.55 3.76 13.24
CA GLN A 454 8.48 4.85 13.59
C GLN A 454 9.22 5.40 12.37
N ALA A 455 9.47 4.54 11.40
CA ALA A 455 10.16 4.84 10.16
C ALA A 455 9.67 3.91 9.04
N ALA A 456 10.15 4.13 7.83
CA ALA A 456 9.93 3.24 6.70
C ALA A 456 11.21 3.10 5.86
N HIS A 457 11.44 1.92 5.30
CA HIS A 457 12.33 1.71 4.17
C HIS A 457 11.51 1.75 2.88
N ILE A 458 11.97 2.56 1.94
CA ILE A 458 11.33 2.75 0.65
C ILE A 458 12.34 2.44 -0.45
N HIS A 459 11.95 1.53 -1.33
CA HIS A 459 12.71 1.19 -2.52
C HIS A 459 11.77 0.48 -3.50
N GLN A 460 12.21 0.33 -4.74
CA GLN A 460 11.48 -0.46 -5.72
C GLN A 460 11.84 -1.95 -5.62
N VAL A 461 10.92 -2.79 -6.09
CA VAL A 461 11.10 -4.21 -6.34
C VAL A 461 11.10 -4.44 -7.85
N HIS A 462 12.00 -5.25 -8.39
CA HIS A 462 11.98 -5.62 -9.82
C HIS A 462 11.73 -7.12 -10.01
N ALA A 463 10.93 -7.47 -11.00
CA ALA A 463 10.79 -8.84 -11.46
C ALA A 463 12.08 -9.29 -12.16
N HIS A 464 12.68 -10.39 -11.70
CA HIS A 464 13.79 -11.05 -12.35
C HIS A 464 13.27 -12.10 -13.35
N PRO A 465 13.98 -12.37 -14.47
CA PRO A 465 13.58 -13.38 -15.46
C PRO A 465 13.36 -14.81 -14.91
N THR A 466 13.83 -15.09 -13.70
CA THR A 466 13.66 -16.37 -13.01
C THR A 466 12.45 -16.39 -12.08
N GLU A 467 11.46 -15.52 -12.31
CA GLU A 467 10.25 -15.35 -11.49
C GLU A 467 10.55 -14.96 -10.02
N ARG A 468 11.74 -14.42 -9.76
CA ARG A 468 12.12 -13.93 -8.43
C ARG A 468 12.03 -12.42 -8.42
N PHE A 469 11.41 -11.84 -7.42
CA PHE A 469 11.51 -10.40 -7.21
C PHE A 469 12.82 -10.08 -6.48
N LYS A 470 13.48 -8.99 -6.89
CA LYS A 470 14.66 -8.43 -6.21
C LYS A 470 14.30 -7.11 -5.56
N ASN A 471 14.77 -6.90 -4.33
CA ASN A 471 14.55 -5.69 -3.53
C ASN A 471 15.69 -4.67 -3.73
N HIS A 472 15.53 -3.48 -3.14
CA HIS A 472 16.50 -2.39 -3.04
C HIS A 472 16.88 -1.77 -4.40
N HIS A 473 15.91 -1.70 -5.32
CA HIS A 473 16.08 -1.04 -6.62
C HIS A 473 15.72 0.46 -6.56
N ALA A 474 16.38 1.24 -7.42
CA ALA A 474 16.12 2.65 -7.60
C ALA A 474 14.65 2.96 -7.95
N ILE A 475 14.16 4.08 -7.44
CA ILE A 475 12.84 4.64 -7.78
C ILE A 475 13.07 5.65 -8.91
N ARG A 476 12.58 5.31 -10.09
CA ARG A 476 12.71 6.06 -11.35
C ARG A 476 11.46 6.89 -11.66
N SER A 477 10.30 6.49 -11.13
CA SER A 477 9.03 7.21 -11.20
C SER A 477 8.23 7.06 -9.89
N ILE A 478 7.38 8.03 -9.60
CA ILE A 478 6.50 8.02 -8.43
C ILE A 478 5.38 6.98 -8.56
N HIS A 479 4.94 6.69 -9.78
CA HIS A 479 3.82 5.79 -10.08
C HIS A 479 4.28 4.49 -10.76
N GLU A 480 5.33 3.85 -10.27
CA GLU A 480 5.84 2.63 -10.89
C GLU A 480 4.96 1.40 -10.69
N ALA A 481 5.14 0.40 -11.56
CA ALA A 481 4.25 -0.75 -11.69
C ALA A 481 4.13 -1.65 -10.45
N LEU A 482 5.19 -1.80 -9.66
CA LEU A 482 5.17 -2.75 -8.54
C LEU A 482 4.85 -2.11 -7.19
N ILE A 483 5.20 -0.83 -7.01
CA ILE A 483 4.89 -0.02 -5.82
C ILE A 483 4.58 1.40 -6.28
N ASN A 484 3.36 1.86 -6.01
CA ASN A 484 2.96 3.26 -6.18
C ASN A 484 3.41 4.08 -4.97
N HIS A 485 4.45 4.89 -5.17
CA HIS A 485 5.04 5.69 -4.10
C HIS A 485 4.21 6.93 -3.76
N GLU A 486 3.39 7.47 -4.68
CA GLU A 486 2.44 8.54 -4.36
C GLU A 486 1.38 8.05 -3.38
N GLY A 487 0.73 6.93 -3.69
CA GLY A 487 -0.24 6.31 -2.79
C GLY A 487 0.38 5.96 -1.44
N LEU A 488 1.57 5.37 -1.45
CA LEU A 488 2.27 4.96 -0.23
C LEU A 488 2.60 6.14 0.68
N LEU A 489 3.16 7.21 0.11
CA LEU A 489 3.52 8.41 0.88
C LEU A 489 2.28 9.18 1.34
N ALA A 490 1.22 9.23 0.53
CA ALA A 490 -0.07 9.76 0.96
C ALA A 490 -0.62 8.93 2.14
N ALA A 491 -0.57 7.60 2.08
CA ALA A 491 -0.99 6.73 3.17
C ALA A 491 -0.21 7.02 4.46
N PHE A 492 1.12 7.19 4.38
CA PHE A 492 1.93 7.56 5.55
C PHE A 492 1.47 8.86 6.20
N THR A 493 1.07 9.86 5.42
CA THR A 493 0.60 11.13 5.97
C THR A 493 -0.75 11.01 6.68
N GLN A 494 -1.55 9.99 6.34
CA GLN A 494 -2.87 9.77 6.90
C GLN A 494 -2.88 8.75 8.04
N THR A 495 -1.84 7.94 8.16
CA THR A 495 -1.62 7.03 9.29
C THR A 495 -1.35 7.84 10.57
N PRO A 496 -2.09 7.64 11.67
CA PRO A 496 -1.81 8.29 12.95
C PRO A 496 -0.40 7.96 13.47
N GLY A 497 0.32 8.94 14.01
CA GLY A 497 1.62 8.71 14.63
C GLY A 497 2.59 9.90 14.58
N PRO A 498 3.79 9.76 15.16
CA PRO A 498 4.87 10.76 15.07
C PRO A 498 5.39 10.85 13.64
N ALA A 499 6.15 11.87 13.24
CA ALA A 499 6.69 11.97 11.88
C ALA A 499 7.34 10.66 11.37
N VAL A 500 7.04 10.23 10.13
CA VAL A 500 7.72 9.10 9.48
C VAL A 500 9.04 9.58 8.90
N ARG A 501 10.13 8.89 9.20
CA ARG A 501 11.36 8.99 8.43
C ARG A 501 11.36 7.89 7.38
N ALA A 502 11.30 8.31 6.12
CA ALA A 502 11.20 7.43 4.97
C ALA A 502 12.58 7.30 4.33
N PHE A 503 13.35 6.30 4.74
CA PHE A 503 14.70 6.08 4.24
C PHE A 503 14.66 5.38 2.88
N VAL A 504 15.27 6.00 1.88
CA VAL A 504 15.48 5.37 0.57
C VAL A 504 16.59 4.33 0.69
N GLU A 505 16.20 3.05 0.70
CA GLU A 505 17.12 1.92 0.84
C GLU A 505 17.44 1.32 -0.54
N VAL A 506 18.29 2.02 -1.27
CA VAL A 506 18.80 1.60 -2.57
C VAL A 506 20.30 1.40 -2.44
N ARG A 507 20.82 0.24 -2.88
CA ARG A 507 22.20 -0.15 -2.58
C ARG A 507 23.23 0.84 -3.14
N ASP A 508 23.06 1.25 -4.39
CA ASP A 508 23.97 2.21 -5.01
C ASP A 508 23.72 3.64 -4.47
N PRO A 509 24.75 4.34 -3.94
CA PRO A 509 24.56 5.66 -3.36
C PRO A 509 24.07 6.74 -4.33
N ALA A 510 24.44 6.67 -5.63
CA ALA A 510 24.00 7.64 -6.62
C ALA A 510 22.53 7.41 -6.99
N GLU A 511 22.12 6.16 -7.20
CA GLU A 511 20.73 5.78 -7.43
C GLU A 511 19.84 6.09 -6.22
N ALA A 512 20.32 5.84 -5.00
CA ALA A 512 19.62 6.20 -3.77
C ALA A 512 19.41 7.72 -3.66
N THR A 513 20.43 8.50 -4.02
CA THR A 513 20.35 9.97 -4.03
C THR A 513 19.34 10.47 -5.06
N GLN A 514 19.32 9.88 -6.26
CA GLN A 514 18.35 10.21 -7.30
C GLN A 514 16.91 9.90 -6.85
N SER A 515 16.72 8.71 -6.27
CA SER A 515 15.43 8.27 -5.72
C SER A 515 14.96 9.19 -4.58
N TRP A 516 15.86 9.57 -3.66
CA TRP A 516 15.57 10.52 -2.58
C TRP A 516 15.15 11.90 -3.11
N ARG A 517 15.81 12.42 -4.15
CA ARG A 517 15.43 13.70 -4.79
C ARG A 517 14.02 13.61 -5.36
N LEU A 518 13.74 12.55 -6.11
CA LEU A 518 12.43 12.33 -6.72
C LEU A 518 11.31 12.36 -5.66
N LEU A 519 11.48 11.63 -4.55
CA LEU A 519 10.50 11.62 -3.45
C LEU A 519 10.39 12.99 -2.74
N THR A 520 11.53 13.67 -2.54
CA THR A 520 11.57 14.97 -1.87
C THR A 520 10.87 16.06 -2.68
N ASP A 521 11.17 16.12 -3.98
CA ASP A 521 10.56 17.07 -4.91
C ASP A 521 9.05 16.84 -4.99
N MET A 522 8.61 15.58 -5.07
CA MET A 522 7.19 15.24 -5.07
C MET A 522 6.52 15.71 -3.77
N ILE A 523 7.05 15.38 -2.59
CA ILE A 523 6.47 15.81 -1.30
C ILE A 523 6.39 17.34 -1.20
N ALA A 524 7.41 18.07 -1.68
CA ALA A 524 7.42 19.53 -1.70
C ALA A 524 6.34 20.12 -2.62
N GLN A 525 6.20 19.55 -3.83
CA GLN A 525 5.15 19.93 -4.78
C GLN A 525 3.75 19.70 -4.20
N ARG A 526 3.51 18.54 -3.58
CA ARG A 526 2.20 18.20 -2.98
C ARG A 526 1.84 19.13 -1.84
N LYS A 527 2.78 19.42 -0.92
CA LYS A 527 2.56 20.41 0.16
C LYS A 527 2.18 21.79 -0.37
N THR A 528 2.84 22.23 -1.44
CA THR A 528 2.54 23.52 -2.08
C THR A 528 1.14 23.53 -2.67
N ARG A 529 0.75 22.47 -3.38
CA ARG A 529 -0.58 22.35 -3.98
C ARG A 529 -1.69 22.28 -2.93
N VAL A 530 -1.51 21.51 -1.87
CA VAL A 530 -2.48 21.44 -0.75
C VAL A 530 -2.63 22.81 -0.08
N ALA A 531 -1.54 23.55 0.12
CA ALA A 531 -1.60 24.90 0.70
C ALA A 531 -2.33 25.90 -0.22
N LEU A 532 -2.07 25.85 -1.53
CA LEU A 532 -2.77 26.67 -2.52
C LEU A 532 -4.26 26.32 -2.57
N ALA A 533 -4.60 25.04 -2.64
CA ALA A 533 -5.98 24.57 -2.63
C ALA A 533 -6.70 25.04 -1.35
N ALA A 534 -6.08 24.93 -0.17
CA ALA A 534 -6.65 25.42 1.08
C ALA A 534 -6.89 26.95 1.09
N SER A 535 -6.04 27.73 0.40
CA SER A 535 -6.20 29.18 0.27
C SER A 535 -7.31 29.59 -0.71
N MET A 536 -7.58 28.76 -1.72
CA MET A 536 -8.61 29.00 -2.73
C MET A 536 -9.98 28.42 -2.32
N ASN A 537 -9.99 27.36 -1.49
CA ASN A 537 -11.20 26.65 -1.07
C ASN A 537 -11.76 27.11 0.28
N THR A 538 -12.24 28.36 0.33
CA THR A 538 -13.40 28.67 1.17
C THR A 538 -14.70 28.01 0.63
N GLY A 539 -14.71 27.51 -0.63
CA GLY A 539 -15.90 26.98 -1.31
C GLY A 539 -16.08 25.45 -1.43
N TRP A 540 -15.10 24.60 -1.09
CA TRP A 540 -15.30 23.13 -1.12
C TRP A 540 -15.83 22.55 0.20
N ARG A 541 -15.59 23.23 1.33
CA ARG A 541 -16.22 22.86 2.62
C ARG A 541 -17.75 22.92 2.55
N THR A 542 -18.32 23.65 1.59
CA THR A 542 -19.76 23.77 1.36
C THR A 542 -20.37 22.65 0.51
N MET A 543 -19.58 21.71 -0.05
CA MET A 543 -20.13 20.60 -0.86
C MET A 543 -20.51 19.36 -0.03
N ASN A 544 -20.36 19.37 1.29
CA ASN A 544 -20.93 18.34 2.16
C ASN A 544 -21.63 18.96 3.39
N PRO A 545 -22.84 19.53 3.21
CA PRO A 545 -23.59 20.17 4.30
C PRO A 545 -24.14 19.18 5.34
N ASN A 546 -24.01 17.86 5.16
CA ASN A 546 -24.61 16.84 6.03
C ASN A 546 -23.63 16.20 7.03
N ARG A 547 -22.43 16.74 7.21
CA ARG A 547 -21.60 16.41 8.37
C ARG A 547 -21.62 17.57 9.35
N ASP A 548 -22.66 17.62 10.16
CA ASP A 548 -22.60 18.34 11.43
C ASP A 548 -21.36 17.87 12.20
N PRO A 549 -20.64 18.78 12.88
CA PRO A 549 -19.65 18.36 13.84
C PRO A 549 -20.40 17.65 14.97
N VAL A 550 -20.32 16.32 14.99
CA VAL A 550 -20.65 15.57 16.20
C VAL A 550 -19.74 16.15 17.28
N SER A 551 -20.34 16.93 18.16
CA SER A 551 -19.75 17.42 19.39
C SER A 551 -19.20 16.23 20.15
N VAL A 552 -17.90 16.27 20.43
CA VAL A 552 -17.25 15.43 21.46
C VAL A 552 -17.84 15.78 22.81
#